data_AF-A0AAD6VVA4-F1
#
_entry.id   AF-A0AAD6VVA4-F1
#
_cell.length_a   1.000
_cell.length_b   1.000
_cell.length_c   1.000
_cell.angle_alpha   90.00
_cell.angle_beta   90.00
_cell.angle_gamma   90.00
#
_symmetry.space_group_name_H-M   'P 1'
#
loop_
_entity.id
_entity.type
_entity.pdbx_description
1 polymer ?
#
loop_
_entity_poly.entity_id
_entity_poly.type
_entity_poly.pdbx_seq_one_letter_code
_entity_poly.pdbx_strand_id
1 'polypeptide(L)'
;MHKKVERALEDAPHGWVVDGTWSIIDDNSTDRIWLDPPLALYLPRLILRTLLRLLRLREPCSPGCREMLSEVFFSKDSIVWWCITHHRPVREGESARMAQIGLGVGSNVAGRKMRRIGGWGGELRAWLDDVKHMLQRQ
;
A
#
# COMPACT_ATOMS: atom_id res chain seq x y z
N MET A 1 -15.26 -13.93 7.79
CA MET A 1 -14.35 -13.33 6.80
C MET A 1 -12.91 -13.84 6.96
N HIS A 2 -12.36 -13.89 8.19
CA HIS A 2 -11.03 -14.45 8.50
C HIS A 2 -10.75 -15.84 7.91
N LYS A 3 -11.62 -16.84 8.17
CA LYS A 3 -11.42 -18.23 7.70
C LYS A 3 -11.28 -18.41 6.19
N LYS A 4 -11.86 -17.50 5.39
CA LYS A 4 -11.74 -17.56 3.92
C LYS A 4 -10.37 -17.08 3.44
N VAL A 5 -9.82 -16.09 4.13
CA VAL A 5 -8.47 -15.57 3.86
C VAL A 5 -7.44 -16.60 4.29
N GLU A 6 -7.54 -17.11 5.54
CA GLU A 6 -6.65 -18.15 6.05
C GLU A 6 -6.56 -19.35 5.11
N ARG A 7 -7.72 -19.90 4.71
CA ARG A 7 -7.78 -21.01 3.76
C ARG A 7 -7.16 -20.69 2.41
N ALA A 8 -7.38 -19.48 1.88
CA ALA A 8 -6.78 -19.08 0.60
C ALA A 8 -5.25 -18.93 0.69
N LEU A 9 -4.72 -18.58 1.87
CA LEU A 9 -3.27 -18.53 2.10
C LEU A 9 -2.68 -19.94 2.26
N GLU A 10 -3.39 -20.85 2.93
CA GLU A 10 -3.02 -22.26 3.08
C GLU A 10 -3.02 -23.00 1.73
N ASP A 11 -4.01 -22.71 0.87
CA ASP A 11 -4.14 -23.31 -0.46
C ASP A 11 -3.10 -22.75 -1.47
N ALA A 12 -2.21 -21.83 -1.06
CA ALA A 12 -1.16 -21.22 -1.88
C ALA A 12 0.26 -21.64 -1.42
N PRO A 13 0.69 -22.91 -1.65
CA PRO A 13 1.93 -23.45 -1.10
C PRO A 13 3.20 -22.83 -1.70
N HIS A 14 3.10 -22.16 -2.85
CA HIS A 14 4.21 -21.48 -3.51
C HIS A 14 4.40 -20.02 -3.05
N GLY A 15 3.67 -19.61 -2.01
CA GLY A 15 3.66 -18.25 -1.49
C GLY A 15 2.49 -17.43 -2.00
N TRP A 16 2.28 -16.31 -1.34
CA TRP A 16 1.16 -15.41 -1.58
C TRP A 16 1.62 -13.96 -1.49
N VAL A 17 0.90 -13.08 -2.18
CA VAL A 17 1.06 -11.63 -2.08
C VAL A 17 -0.31 -11.05 -1.78
N VAL A 18 -0.37 -10.24 -0.73
CA VAL A 18 -1.58 -9.49 -0.37
C VAL A 18 -1.30 -8.00 -0.49
N ASP A 19 -2.17 -7.29 -1.19
CA ASP A 19 -2.16 -5.84 -1.29
C ASP A 19 -3.33 -5.23 -0.49
N GLY A 20 -3.10 -4.04 0.06
CA GLY A 20 -4.03 -3.30 0.91
C GLY A 20 -3.65 -3.27 2.39
N THR A 21 -4.53 -2.68 3.20
CA THR A 21 -4.31 -2.53 4.64
C THR A 21 -4.95 -3.69 5.39
N TRP A 22 -4.19 -4.78 5.56
CA TRP A 22 -4.67 -6.00 6.22
C TRP A 22 -3.83 -6.32 7.45
N SER A 23 -4.25 -5.84 8.62
CA SER A 23 -3.57 -6.12 9.89
C SER A 23 -3.63 -7.59 10.31
N ILE A 24 -4.61 -8.34 9.79
CA ILE A 24 -4.82 -9.76 10.08
C ILE A 24 -3.68 -10.68 9.62
N ILE A 25 -2.97 -10.30 8.55
CA ILE A 25 -1.97 -11.18 7.90
C ILE A 25 -0.55 -10.81 8.34
N ASP A 26 -0.41 -9.78 9.18
CA ASP A 26 0.91 -9.27 9.56
C ASP A 26 1.75 -10.36 10.20
N ASP A 27 1.23 -11.16 11.13
CA ASP A 27 2.02 -12.17 11.84
C ASP A 27 2.50 -13.31 10.94
N ASN A 28 1.71 -13.69 9.94
CA ASN A 28 2.03 -14.78 9.00
C ASN A 28 2.86 -14.34 7.79
N SER A 29 3.09 -13.04 7.62
CA SER A 29 3.90 -12.51 6.52
C SER A 29 5.40 -12.70 6.74
N THR A 30 6.10 -13.15 5.70
CA THR A 30 7.56 -13.21 5.65
C THR A 30 8.17 -11.83 5.43
N ASP A 31 7.58 -11.05 4.52
CA ASP A 31 8.05 -9.72 4.15
C ASP A 31 6.89 -8.74 4.12
N ARG A 32 7.14 -7.51 4.57
CA ARG A 32 6.20 -6.38 4.47
C ARG A 32 6.84 -5.26 3.65
N ILE A 33 6.22 -4.92 2.53
CA ILE A 33 6.66 -3.81 1.69
C ILE A 33 5.81 -2.59 2.00
N TRP A 34 6.44 -1.56 2.56
CA TRP A 34 5.81 -0.26 2.76
C TRP A 34 6.16 0.69 1.62
N LEU A 35 5.15 1.02 0.83
CA LEU A 35 5.24 2.04 -0.22
C LEU A 35 5.06 3.43 0.41
N ASP A 36 6.12 4.23 0.45
CA ASP A 36 6.14 5.61 0.98
C ASP A 36 6.46 6.65 -0.13
N PRO A 37 5.64 6.74 -1.20
CA PRO A 37 5.82 7.78 -2.20
C PRO A 37 5.50 9.16 -1.61
N PRO A 38 6.18 10.23 -2.08
CA PRO A 38 5.86 11.59 -1.64
C PRO A 38 4.42 11.95 -2.06
N LEU A 39 3.72 12.72 -1.23
CA LEU A 39 2.34 13.14 -1.50
C LEU A 39 2.18 13.77 -2.89
N ALA A 40 3.17 14.57 -3.32
CA ALA A 40 3.21 15.21 -4.64
C ALA A 40 3.20 14.22 -5.81
N LEU A 41 3.63 12.97 -5.60
CA LEU A 41 3.63 11.94 -6.65
C LEU A 41 2.25 11.32 -6.85
N TYR A 42 1.56 10.97 -5.76
CA TYR A 42 0.34 10.18 -5.84
C TYR A 42 -0.94 11.01 -5.72
N LEU A 43 -0.89 12.21 -5.12
CA LEU A 43 -2.05 13.11 -5.05
C LEU A 43 -2.57 13.53 -6.44
N PRO A 44 -1.73 13.96 -7.42
CA PRO A 44 -2.22 14.26 -8.77
C PRO A 44 -2.82 13.04 -9.48
N ARG A 45 -2.24 11.85 -9.24
CA ARG A 45 -2.75 10.58 -9.80
C ARG A 45 -4.12 10.23 -9.23
N LEU A 46 -4.31 10.46 -7.93
CA LEU A 46 -5.58 10.27 -7.24
C LEU A 46 -6.62 11.22 -7.82
N ILE A 47 -6.33 12.53 -7.87
CA ILE A 47 -7.23 13.55 -8.43
C ILE A 47 -7.62 13.21 -9.87
N LEU A 48 -6.65 12.89 -10.74
CA LEU A 48 -6.92 12.54 -12.13
C LEU A 48 -7.77 11.28 -12.24
N ARG A 49 -7.45 10.22 -11.48
CA ARG A 49 -8.24 8.98 -11.45
C ARG A 49 -9.69 9.26 -11.05
N THR A 50 -9.86 10.09 -10.03
CA THR A 50 -11.15 10.50 -9.51
C THR A 50 -11.94 11.32 -10.53
N LEU A 51 -11.32 12.30 -11.19
CA LEU A 51 -11.96 13.07 -12.27
C LEU A 51 -12.40 12.18 -13.44
N LEU A 52 -11.55 11.24 -13.87
CA LEU A 52 -11.89 10.31 -14.95
C LEU A 52 -13.08 9.42 -14.61
N ARG A 53 -13.22 8.98 -13.35
CA ARG A 53 -14.38 8.22 -12.89
C ARG A 53 -15.66 9.04 -12.87
N LEU A 54 -15.57 10.28 -12.40
CA LEU A 54 -16.71 11.22 -12.40
C LEU A 54 -17.21 11.52 -13.81
N LEU A 55 -16.29 11.63 -14.78
CA LEU A 55 -16.60 11.81 -16.19
C LEU A 55 -17.08 10.51 -16.88
N ARG A 56 -17.24 9.41 -16.13
CA ARG A 56 -17.59 8.06 -16.63
C ARG A 56 -16.62 7.54 -17.70
N LEU A 57 -15.40 8.07 -17.75
CA LEU A 57 -14.31 7.60 -18.60
C LEU A 57 -13.57 6.40 -17.99
N ARG A 58 -13.89 6.06 -16.74
CA ARG A 58 -13.33 4.93 -16.01
C ARG A 58 -14.38 4.28 -15.11
N GLU A 59 -14.24 2.99 -14.88
CA GLU A 59 -15.14 2.23 -14.01
C GLU A 59 -15.16 2.76 -12.56
N PRO A 60 -16.33 2.69 -11.89
CA PRO A 60 -16.47 3.06 -10.50
C PRO A 60 -15.58 2.22 -9.58
N CYS A 61 -15.35 2.70 -8.35
CA CYS A 61 -14.48 2.01 -7.41
C CYS A 61 -14.95 0.60 -7.01
N SER A 62 -16.26 0.36 -7.10
CA SER A 62 -16.92 -0.91 -6.78
C SER A 62 -18.30 -0.91 -7.45
N PRO A 63 -18.89 -2.08 -7.79
CA PRO A 63 -20.27 -2.15 -8.28
C PRO A 63 -21.24 -1.42 -7.33
N GLY A 64 -22.05 -0.52 -7.87
CA GLY A 64 -23.02 0.28 -7.09
C GLY A 64 -22.45 1.52 -6.40
N CYS A 65 -21.14 1.77 -6.44
CA CYS A 65 -20.54 3.00 -5.94
C CYS A 65 -20.75 4.14 -6.95
N ARG A 66 -21.72 5.02 -6.70
CA ARG A 66 -21.88 6.27 -7.48
C ARG A 66 -21.09 7.37 -6.78
N GLU A 67 -19.96 7.74 -7.37
CA GLU A 67 -19.15 8.87 -6.90
C GLU A 67 -19.85 10.19 -7.32
N MET A 68 -20.34 11.01 -6.37
CA MET A 68 -20.87 12.35 -6.67
C MET A 68 -19.79 13.44 -6.49
N LEU A 69 -19.76 14.43 -7.37
CA LEU A 69 -18.77 15.53 -7.39
C LEU A 69 -18.65 16.27 -6.04
N SER A 70 -19.79 16.56 -5.40
CA SER A 70 -19.84 17.22 -4.09
C SER A 70 -19.28 16.34 -2.96
N GLU A 71 -19.52 15.04 -3.02
CA GLU A 71 -19.01 14.06 -2.04
C GLU A 71 -17.49 13.86 -2.19
N VAL A 72 -17.00 13.91 -3.42
CA VAL A 72 -15.63 13.59 -3.76
C VAL A 72 -14.65 14.74 -3.53
N PHE A 73 -15.07 16.01 -3.66
CA PHE A 73 -14.18 17.17 -3.49
C PHE A 73 -14.56 18.10 -2.34
N PHE A 74 -15.84 18.15 -1.94
CA PHE A 74 -16.35 19.17 -1.01
C PHE A 74 -17.03 18.59 0.25
N SER A 75 -17.15 17.27 0.37
CA SER A 75 -17.63 16.62 1.59
C SER A 75 -16.48 16.26 2.52
N LYS A 76 -16.79 16.09 3.81
CA LYS A 76 -15.90 15.47 4.81
C LYS A 76 -15.50 14.04 4.42
N ASP A 77 -16.26 13.40 3.54
CA ASP A 77 -16.01 12.07 2.97
C ASP A 77 -15.17 12.11 1.67
N SER A 78 -14.63 13.28 1.29
CA SER A 78 -13.78 13.42 0.10
C SER A 78 -12.52 12.55 0.21
N ILE A 79 -12.34 11.65 -0.76
CA ILE A 79 -11.12 10.82 -0.86
C ILE A 79 -9.85 11.66 -1.00
N VAL A 80 -9.95 12.84 -1.63
CA VAL A 80 -8.83 13.78 -1.78
C VAL A 80 -8.51 14.43 -0.44
N TRP A 81 -9.52 14.88 0.29
CA TRP A 81 -9.35 15.45 1.63
C TRP A 81 -8.81 14.42 2.63
N TRP A 82 -9.37 13.20 2.60
CA TRP A 82 -8.88 12.07 3.39
C TRP A 82 -7.41 11.80 3.10
N CYS A 83 -7.02 11.75 1.82
CA CYS A 83 -5.63 11.54 1.40
C CYS A 83 -4.67 12.60 1.98
N ILE A 84 -5.03 13.87 1.93
CA ILE A 84 -4.20 14.97 2.45
C ILE A 84 -4.10 14.90 3.97
N THR A 85 -5.22 14.71 4.65
CA THR A 85 -5.29 14.69 6.12
C THR A 85 -4.64 13.44 6.73
N HIS A 86 -4.74 12.29 6.08
CA HIS A 86 -4.22 11.01 6.58
C HIS A 86 -2.79 10.70 6.11
N HIS A 87 -2.22 11.45 5.16
CA HIS A 87 -0.85 11.22 4.69
C HIS A 87 0.17 11.25 5.84
N ARG A 88 0.13 12.28 6.70
CA ARG A 88 1.07 12.40 7.82
C ARG A 88 0.83 11.35 8.91
N PRO A 89 -0.40 11.18 9.46
CA PRO A 89 -0.65 10.17 10.48
C PRO A 89 -0.29 8.75 10.05
N VAL A 90 -0.63 8.36 8.81
CA VAL A 90 -0.28 7.03 8.29
C VAL A 90 1.23 6.88 8.17
N ARG A 91 1.92 7.89 7.64
CA ARG A 91 3.38 7.88 7.50
C ARG A 91 4.08 7.83 8.85
N GLU A 92 3.58 8.53 9.87
CA GLU A 92 4.09 8.47 11.24
C GLU A 92 3.91 7.08 11.85
N GLY A 93 2.72 6.47 11.70
CA GLY A 93 2.44 5.12 12.18
C GLY A 93 3.33 4.07 11.51
N GLU A 94 3.49 4.14 10.18
CA GLU A 94 4.39 3.23 9.46
C GLU A 94 5.87 3.50 9.77
N SER A 95 6.25 4.75 10.04
CA SER A 95 7.62 5.08 10.50
C SER A 95 7.91 4.46 11.88
N ALA A 96 6.93 4.50 12.79
CA ALA A 96 7.05 3.85 14.08
C ALA A 96 7.18 2.32 13.95
N ARG A 97 6.43 1.70 13.02
CA ARG A 97 6.60 0.28 12.67
C ARG A 97 7.97 0.00 12.07
N MET A 98 8.46 0.82 11.15
CA MET A 98 9.79 0.70 10.55
C MET A 98 10.90 0.74 11.62
N ALA A 99 10.75 1.58 12.64
CA ALA A 99 11.68 1.62 13.77
C ALA A 99 11.68 0.34 14.61
N GLN A 100 10.62 -0.46 14.58
CA GLN A 100 10.52 -1.73 15.31
C GLN A 100 10.93 -2.93 14.45
N ILE A 101 10.34 -3.07 13.25
CA ILE A 101 10.44 -4.27 12.40
C ILE A 101 11.13 -4.02 11.06
N GLY A 102 11.77 -2.86 10.89
CA GLY A 102 12.51 -2.51 9.67
C GLY A 102 13.72 -3.41 9.44
N LEU A 103 13.90 -3.89 8.21
CA LEU A 103 15.09 -4.61 7.79
C LEU A 103 16.32 -3.72 7.98
N GLY A 104 17.34 -4.24 8.67
CA GLY A 104 18.60 -3.55 8.96
C GLY A 104 18.55 -2.44 10.02
N VAL A 105 17.38 -1.88 10.32
CA VAL A 105 17.24 -0.69 11.20
C VAL A 105 16.33 -0.89 12.42
N GLY A 106 15.47 -1.92 12.40
CA GLY A 106 14.45 -2.11 13.43
C GLY A 106 15.00 -2.60 14.76
N SER A 107 14.43 -2.16 15.89
CA SER A 107 14.86 -2.57 17.24
C SER A 107 14.57 -4.05 17.55
N ASN A 108 13.50 -4.63 17.00
CA ASN A 108 13.16 -6.04 17.17
C ASN A 108 13.89 -6.89 16.13
N VAL A 109 15.12 -7.29 16.44
CA VAL A 109 16.01 -8.04 15.52
C VAL A 109 15.37 -9.32 14.98
N ALA A 110 14.67 -10.08 15.83
CA ALA A 110 14.03 -11.34 15.44
C ALA A 110 12.78 -11.14 14.56
N GLY A 111 12.11 -9.99 14.69
CA GLY A 111 10.89 -9.65 13.96
C GLY A 111 11.11 -8.73 12.75
N ARG A 112 12.36 -8.51 12.31
CA ARG A 112 12.66 -7.64 11.16
C ARG A 112 12.13 -8.26 9.88
N LYS A 113 11.17 -7.59 9.24
CA LYS A 113 10.57 -8.03 7.97
C LYS A 113 10.08 -6.90 7.08
N MET A 114 10.17 -5.66 7.54
CA MET A 114 9.61 -4.51 6.84
C MET A 114 10.67 -3.81 5.99
N ARG A 115 10.36 -3.58 4.70
CA ARG A 115 11.16 -2.77 3.79
C ARG A 115 10.36 -1.54 3.38
N ARG A 116 10.98 -0.38 3.44
CA ARG A 116 10.43 0.86 2.88
C ARG A 116 10.90 1.03 1.43
N ILE A 117 9.97 1.39 0.55
CA ILE A 117 10.25 1.84 -0.81
C ILE A 117 9.62 3.22 -0.98
N GLY A 118 10.45 4.25 -0.98
CA GLY A 118 10.00 5.64 -1.04
C GLY A 118 10.60 6.47 -2.16
N GLY A 119 10.34 7.77 -2.08
CA GLY A 119 10.87 8.76 -3.03
C GLY A 119 10.22 8.70 -4.41
N TRP A 120 10.98 9.12 -5.43
CA TRP A 120 10.48 9.29 -6.81
C TRP A 120 10.65 8.05 -7.70
N GLY A 121 10.89 6.88 -7.09
CA GLY A 121 11.01 5.60 -7.79
C GLY A 121 12.44 5.10 -8.00
N GLY A 122 13.47 5.83 -7.54
CA GLY A 122 14.85 5.32 -7.54
C GLY A 122 15.00 4.06 -6.69
N GLU A 123 14.51 4.10 -5.45
CA GLU A 123 14.49 2.95 -4.53
C GLU A 123 13.71 1.77 -5.11
N LEU A 124 12.58 2.03 -5.77
CA LEU A 124 11.77 0.99 -6.42
C LEU A 124 12.53 0.30 -7.55
N ARG A 125 13.22 1.05 -8.41
CA ARG A 125 14.00 0.48 -9.53
C ARG A 125 15.14 -0.38 -9.00
N ALA A 126 15.91 0.13 -8.04
CA ALA A 126 16.99 -0.62 -7.42
C ALA A 126 16.49 -1.95 -6.83
N TRP A 127 15.38 -1.91 -6.07
CA TRP A 127 14.78 -3.11 -5.51
C TRP A 127 14.28 -4.10 -6.58
N LEU A 128 13.63 -3.62 -7.64
CA LEU A 128 13.19 -4.48 -8.75
C LEU A 128 14.37 -5.14 -9.47
N ASP A 129 15.48 -4.43 -9.62
CA ASP A 129 16.69 -4.98 -10.26
C ASP A 129 17.36 -6.02 -9.35
N ASP A 130 17.42 -5.79 -8.04
CA ASP A 130 17.87 -6.79 -7.07
C ASP A 130 17.03 -8.08 -7.14
N VAL A 131 15.69 -7.95 -7.18
CA VAL A 131 14.77 -9.09 -7.31
C VAL A 131 15.00 -9.84 -8.62
N LYS A 132 15.17 -9.15 -9.76
CA LYS A 132 15.49 -9.79 -11.04
C LYS A 132 16.80 -10.58 -10.97
N HIS A 133 17.83 -10.02 -10.34
CA HIS A 133 19.11 -10.70 -10.19
C HIS A 133 19.01 -11.93 -9.28
N MET A 134 18.15 -11.90 -8.25
CA MET A 134 17.88 -13.08 -7.43
C MET A 134 17.22 -14.20 -8.24
N LEU A 135 16.23 -13.87 -9.08
CA LEU A 135 15.53 -14.84 -9.92
C LEU A 135 16.43 -15.47 -10.98
N GLN A 136 17.45 -14.76 -11.46
CA GLN A 136 18.42 -15.28 -12.43
C GLN A 136 19.48 -16.21 -11.81
N ARG A 137 19.59 -16.24 -10.48
CA ARG A 137 20.56 -17.06 -9.74
C ARG A 137 19.97 -18.35 -9.17
N GLN A 138 18.65 -18.54 -9.29
CA GLN A 138 17.93 -19.76 -8.93
C GLN A 138 17.74 -20.64 -10.16
#